data_AF-A0A942C4D7-F1
#
_entry.id   AF-A0A942C4D7-F1
#
_cell.length_a   1.000
_cell.length_b   1.000
_cell.length_c   1.000
_cell.angle_alpha   90.00
_cell.angle_beta   90.00
_cell.angle_gamma   90.00
#
_symmetry.space_group_name_H-M   'P 1'
#
loop_
_entity.id
_entity.type
_entity.pdbx_description
1 polymer ?
#
loop_
_entity_poly.entity_id
_entity_poly.type
_entity_poly.pdbx_seq_one_letter_code
_entity_poly.pdbx_strand_id
1 'polypeptide(L)'
;MNPIRTIAIRVLPVAFVLLALLNLPFGITAATKQTRGAGAKRVRRCKMVTVNGVRKKRCRMVVVRARRSATSLATTAAPPPPDTFPTIGTKPTPQFDSTWPCQPQGDATPTSNGDIDLNRLKNRVDEGDFKATTINSILALEKPVGVCNKNRSKWNPTQTDAIQQFEGTPIVIEGFLALVKNGSALQGGRKEGQESCNCHGDEDQFRDFHIWVLPEKNANRGTSSVVVEMTPPVRSKHPTWTIKSLSEIAKGGRRIRVSGWLLFDQEHCSEVGKSRGTVWELHPVIKFEQFIDGQWKEL
;
A
#
# COMPACT_ATOMS: atom_id res chain seq x y z
N MET A 1 4.93 18.70 67.80
CA MET A 1 3.49 19.04 67.77
C MET A 1 3.29 20.22 66.83
N ASN A 2 2.66 19.99 65.68
CA ASN A 2 2.01 20.98 64.82
C ASN A 2 1.05 20.21 63.89
N PRO A 3 -0.20 20.67 63.65
CA PRO A 3 -1.25 19.79 63.16
C PRO A 3 -1.35 19.70 61.64
N ILE A 4 -1.90 18.54 61.25
CA ILE A 4 -2.24 18.02 59.94
C ILE A 4 -3.30 18.90 59.23
N ARG A 5 -3.13 19.16 57.93
CA ARG A 5 -4.22 19.63 57.04
C ARG A 5 -4.60 18.54 56.05
N THR A 6 -5.73 17.91 56.29
CA THR A 6 -6.41 16.97 55.39
C THR A 6 -7.25 17.75 54.38
N ILE A 7 -7.02 17.56 53.09
CA ILE A 7 -7.85 18.11 52.01
C ILE A 7 -8.91 17.07 51.64
N ALA A 8 -10.17 17.41 51.88
CA ALA A 8 -11.33 16.63 51.45
C ALA A 8 -11.69 17.00 50.00
N ILE A 9 -11.66 16.02 49.09
CA ILE A 9 -12.15 16.16 47.72
C ILE A 9 -13.60 15.69 47.69
N ARG A 10 -14.52 16.61 47.37
CA ARG A 10 -15.94 16.35 47.16
C ARG A 10 -16.15 15.59 45.85
N VAL A 11 -16.86 14.48 45.92
CA VAL A 11 -17.42 13.74 44.78
C VAL A 11 -18.76 14.38 44.40
N LEU A 12 -18.91 14.78 43.13
CA LEU A 12 -20.19 15.20 42.53
C LEU A 12 -20.74 14.05 41.67
N PRO A 13 -22.06 13.77 41.70
CA PRO A 13 -22.67 12.73 40.88
C PRO A 13 -22.99 13.27 39.47
N VAL A 14 -22.58 12.52 38.44
CA VAL A 14 -22.99 12.76 37.05
C VAL A 14 -24.34 12.11 36.83
N ALA A 15 -25.35 12.95 36.57
CA ALA A 15 -26.70 12.53 36.25
C ALA A 15 -26.81 12.05 34.79
N PHE A 16 -27.57 10.96 34.62
CA PHE A 16 -28.07 10.42 33.37
C PHE A 16 -28.84 11.49 32.56
N VAL A 17 -28.52 11.64 31.27
CA VAL A 17 -29.40 12.30 30.29
C VAL A 17 -29.83 11.27 29.27
N LEU A 18 -31.15 11.09 29.20
CA LEU A 18 -31.88 10.11 28.41
C LEU A 18 -32.05 10.59 26.96
N LEU A 19 -32.03 9.60 26.06
CA LEU A 19 -32.41 9.63 24.65
C LEU A 19 -33.69 10.43 24.33
N ALA A 20 -33.62 11.27 23.30
CA ALA A 20 -34.75 11.55 22.40
C ALA A 20 -34.20 12.06 21.04
N LEU A 21 -34.14 11.19 20.03
CA LEU A 21 -33.94 11.60 18.64
C LEU A 21 -35.19 11.28 17.82
N LEU A 22 -35.65 12.33 17.14
CA LEU A 22 -36.90 12.49 16.45
C LEU A 22 -36.95 11.74 15.11
N ASN A 23 -38.11 11.15 14.84
CA ASN A 23 -38.55 10.64 13.54
C ASN A 23 -38.78 11.79 12.54
N LEU A 24 -38.20 11.70 11.34
CA LEU A 24 -38.69 12.39 10.14
C LEU A 24 -38.47 11.50 8.90
N PRO A 25 -39.50 11.19 8.10
CA PRO A 25 -39.35 10.57 6.79
C PRO A 25 -39.40 11.64 5.70
N PHE A 26 -38.28 11.84 4.97
CA PHE A 26 -38.31 12.55 3.70
C PHE A 26 -38.33 11.55 2.54
N GLY A 27 -39.50 11.41 1.93
CA GLY A 27 -39.66 10.81 0.61
C GLY A 27 -39.21 11.77 -0.47
N ILE A 28 -38.38 11.29 -1.40
CA ILE A 28 -38.12 11.95 -2.68
C ILE A 28 -38.40 10.93 -3.79
N THR A 29 -39.55 11.09 -4.42
CA THR A 29 -39.98 10.37 -5.62
C THR A 29 -39.30 11.00 -6.84
N ALA A 30 -38.37 10.29 -7.49
CA ALA A 30 -37.80 10.71 -8.77
C ALA A 30 -38.73 10.34 -9.92
N ALA A 31 -39.41 11.33 -10.51
CA ALA A 31 -40.19 11.16 -11.73
C ALA A 31 -39.28 11.18 -12.96
N THR A 32 -39.11 10.03 -13.61
CA THR A 32 -38.43 9.91 -14.91
C THR A 32 -39.30 10.46 -16.04
N LYS A 33 -38.84 11.54 -16.69
CA LYS A 33 -39.45 12.16 -17.87
C LYS A 33 -39.10 11.33 -19.11
N GLN A 34 -40.10 10.71 -19.73
CA GLN A 34 -39.96 9.93 -20.96
C GLN A 34 -39.87 10.86 -22.18
N THR A 35 -38.71 10.93 -22.84
CA THR A 35 -38.52 11.73 -24.07
C THR A 35 -38.99 10.97 -25.32
N ARG A 36 -39.81 11.62 -26.14
CA ARG A 36 -40.33 11.17 -27.44
C ARG A 36 -39.20 10.97 -28.47
N GLY A 37 -39.45 10.07 -29.44
CA GLY A 37 -38.46 9.37 -30.26
C GLY A 37 -37.72 10.15 -31.36
N ALA A 38 -36.54 9.62 -31.71
CA ALA A 38 -35.62 10.12 -32.73
C ALA A 38 -36.04 9.72 -34.16
N GLY A 39 -36.11 10.71 -35.07
CA GLY A 39 -36.36 10.52 -36.50
C GLY A 39 -35.15 10.00 -37.29
N ALA A 40 -35.42 9.20 -38.33
CA ALA A 40 -34.40 8.66 -39.23
C ALA A 40 -33.80 9.75 -40.13
N LYS A 41 -32.45 9.80 -40.26
CA LYS A 41 -31.75 10.68 -41.21
C LYS A 41 -31.35 9.91 -42.49
N ARG A 42 -31.60 10.51 -43.65
CA ARG A 42 -31.15 10.00 -44.97
C ARG A 42 -29.76 10.56 -45.26
N VAL A 43 -28.81 9.70 -45.62
CA VAL A 43 -27.42 10.10 -45.92
C VAL A 43 -27.04 9.58 -47.31
N ARG A 44 -26.38 10.42 -48.11
CA ARG A 44 -25.95 10.08 -49.47
C ARG A 44 -24.55 9.46 -49.41
N ARG A 45 -24.41 8.18 -49.74
CA ARG A 45 -23.11 7.51 -49.85
C ARG A 45 -22.71 7.39 -51.32
N CYS A 46 -21.47 7.77 -51.60
CA CYS A 46 -20.88 7.72 -52.93
C CYS A 46 -19.69 6.79 -52.92
N LYS A 47 -19.57 5.94 -53.95
CA LYS A 47 -18.36 5.16 -54.21
C LYS A 47 -17.89 5.45 -55.63
N MET A 48 -16.58 5.46 -55.81
CA MET A 48 -15.96 5.52 -57.12
C MET A 48 -16.04 4.14 -57.78
N VAL A 49 -16.51 4.11 -59.02
CA VAL A 49 -16.67 2.89 -59.81
C VAL A 49 -16.12 3.15 -61.19
N THR A 50 -15.32 2.23 -61.72
CA THR A 50 -14.79 2.34 -63.09
C THR A 50 -15.74 1.63 -64.02
N VAL A 51 -16.24 2.34 -65.03
CA VAL A 51 -17.08 1.78 -66.10
C VAL A 51 -16.43 2.17 -67.42
N ASN A 52 -16.06 1.16 -68.23
CA ASN A 52 -15.35 1.33 -69.50
C ASN A 52 -14.07 2.18 -69.37
N GLY A 53 -13.21 1.84 -68.41
CA GLY A 53 -11.93 2.53 -68.19
C GLY A 53 -12.03 3.92 -67.54
N VAL A 54 -13.23 4.51 -67.43
CA VAL A 54 -13.44 5.85 -66.84
C VAL A 54 -13.96 5.74 -65.41
N ARG A 55 -13.28 6.41 -64.47
CA ARG A 55 -13.71 6.50 -63.07
C ARG A 55 -14.92 7.44 -62.95
N LYS A 56 -16.07 6.89 -62.56
CA LYS A 56 -17.31 7.64 -62.31
C LYS A 56 -17.74 7.52 -60.84
N LYS A 57 -18.22 8.61 -60.26
CA LYS A 57 -18.71 8.65 -58.87
C LYS A 57 -20.19 8.29 -58.86
N ARG A 58 -20.53 7.11 -58.34
CA ARG A 58 -21.91 6.63 -58.25
C ARG A 58 -22.41 6.78 -56.81
N CYS A 59 -23.48 7.53 -56.64
CA CYS A 59 -24.04 7.84 -55.32
C CYS A 59 -25.43 7.25 -55.17
N ARG A 60 -25.71 6.64 -54.02
CA ARG A 60 -27.06 6.17 -53.66
C ARG A 60 -27.46 6.78 -52.32
N MET A 61 -28.73 7.14 -52.18
CA MET A 61 -29.31 7.49 -50.88
C MET A 61 -29.46 6.24 -50.02
N VAL A 62 -28.93 6.29 -48.81
CA VAL A 62 -29.07 5.22 -47.82
C VAL A 62 -29.77 5.81 -46.60
N VAL A 63 -30.82 5.13 -46.13
CA VAL A 63 -31.48 5.47 -44.87
C VAL A 63 -30.62 4.88 -43.76
N VAL A 64 -29.96 5.72 -42.97
CA VAL A 64 -29.20 5.26 -41.81
C VAL A 64 -30.14 5.31 -40.62
N ARG A 65 -30.70 4.15 -40.25
CA ARG A 65 -31.40 4.03 -38.97
C ARG A 65 -30.36 4.11 -37.87
N ALA A 66 -30.52 5.05 -36.94
CA ALA A 66 -29.72 5.09 -35.73
C ALA A 66 -29.85 3.72 -35.05
N ARG A 67 -28.75 2.99 -34.89
CA ARG A 67 -28.73 1.83 -34.01
C ARG A 67 -29.04 2.37 -32.62
N ARG A 68 -30.14 1.92 -32.03
CA ARG A 68 -30.34 2.07 -30.60
C ARG A 68 -29.21 1.26 -29.96
N SER A 69 -28.18 1.92 -29.47
CA SER A 69 -27.30 1.32 -28.48
C SER A 69 -28.22 0.93 -27.33
N ALA A 70 -28.33 -0.37 -27.06
CA ALA A 70 -28.84 -0.81 -25.78
C ALA A 70 -27.86 -0.23 -24.75
N THR A 71 -28.28 0.81 -24.05
CA THR A 71 -27.60 1.26 -22.85
C THR A 71 -27.75 0.08 -21.89
N SER A 72 -26.71 -0.76 -21.84
CA SER A 72 -26.52 -1.66 -20.71
C SER A 72 -26.51 -0.75 -19.50
N LEU A 73 -27.56 -0.80 -18.69
CA LEU A 73 -27.51 -0.29 -17.33
C LEU A 73 -26.35 -1.04 -16.70
N ALA A 74 -25.19 -0.39 -16.63
CA ALA A 74 -24.13 -0.86 -15.77
C ALA A 74 -24.75 -0.89 -14.39
N THR A 75 -25.00 -2.09 -13.89
CA THR A 75 -25.23 -2.30 -12.47
C THR A 75 -24.05 -1.65 -11.79
N THR A 76 -24.27 -0.49 -11.17
CA THR A 76 -23.35 0.08 -10.20
C THR A 76 -23.28 -0.96 -9.09
N ALA A 77 -22.30 -1.86 -9.21
CA ALA A 77 -21.91 -2.71 -8.12
C ALA A 77 -21.75 -1.80 -6.90
N ALA A 78 -22.31 -2.21 -5.76
CA ALA A 78 -22.01 -1.56 -4.50
C ALA A 78 -20.49 -1.38 -4.39
N PRO A 79 -20.00 -0.25 -3.83
CA PRO A 79 -18.58 -0.12 -3.56
C PRO A 79 -18.10 -1.39 -2.84
N PRO A 80 -16.93 -1.94 -3.21
CA PRO A 80 -16.43 -3.13 -2.54
C PRO A 80 -16.44 -2.88 -1.03
N PRO A 81 -16.78 -3.89 -0.21
CA PRO A 81 -16.68 -3.75 1.24
C PRO A 81 -15.27 -3.23 1.58
N PRO A 82 -15.13 -2.38 2.62
CA PRO A 82 -13.82 -1.87 3.01
C PRO A 82 -12.84 -3.03 3.08
N ASP A 83 -11.75 -2.93 2.32
CA ASP A 83 -10.77 -4.01 2.22
C ASP A 83 -10.26 -4.30 3.64
N THR A 84 -10.69 -5.42 4.20
CA THR A 84 -10.25 -5.85 5.52
C THR A 84 -8.89 -6.52 5.36
N PHE A 85 -7.93 -6.14 6.21
CA PHE A 85 -6.61 -6.74 6.17
C PHE A 85 -6.71 -8.25 6.45
N PRO A 86 -5.96 -9.11 5.72
CA PRO A 86 -6.09 -10.55 5.86
C PRO A 86 -5.71 -11.03 7.27
N THR A 87 -6.59 -11.81 7.89
CA THR A 87 -6.30 -12.53 9.13
C THR A 87 -5.75 -13.91 8.81
N ILE A 88 -4.63 -14.29 9.44
CA ILE A 88 -4.08 -15.65 9.36
C ILE A 88 -4.05 -16.29 10.74
N GLY A 89 -4.39 -17.58 10.82
CA GLY A 89 -4.52 -18.28 12.10
C GLY A 89 -3.18 -18.49 12.82
N THR A 90 -2.18 -19.01 12.11
CA THR A 90 -0.83 -19.24 12.67
C THR A 90 0.20 -18.61 11.76
N LYS A 91 1.04 -17.75 12.33
CA LYS A 91 2.11 -17.05 11.61
C LYS A 91 3.35 -17.94 11.50
N PRO A 92 4.00 -18.04 10.32
CA PRO A 92 5.24 -18.79 10.16
C PRO A 92 6.34 -18.25 11.08
N THR A 93 7.13 -19.17 11.66
CA THR A 93 8.29 -18.81 12.48
C THR A 93 9.42 -18.28 11.57
N PRO A 94 9.93 -17.06 11.82
CA PRO A 94 11.01 -16.48 11.03
C PRO A 94 12.22 -17.41 10.89
N GLN A 95 12.77 -17.52 9.68
CA GLN A 95 14.05 -18.19 9.42
C GLN A 95 15.10 -17.16 9.01
N PHE A 96 16.36 -17.52 9.20
CA PHE A 96 17.50 -16.62 9.00
C PHE A 96 18.58 -17.27 8.16
N ASP A 97 19.34 -16.44 7.46
CA ASP A 97 20.52 -16.90 6.71
C ASP A 97 21.71 -17.04 7.66
N SER A 98 22.13 -18.27 7.92
CA SER A 98 23.28 -18.56 8.79
C SER A 98 24.63 -18.19 8.17
N THR A 99 24.68 -17.91 6.86
CA THR A 99 25.89 -17.49 6.14
C THR A 99 26.02 -15.97 6.04
N TRP A 100 24.96 -15.22 6.39
CA TRP A 100 25.00 -13.76 6.42
C TRP A 100 25.94 -13.29 7.56
N PRO A 101 26.88 -12.35 7.28
CA PRO A 101 27.89 -11.94 8.26
C PRO A 101 27.34 -11.18 9.47
N CYS A 102 26.13 -10.62 9.37
CA CYS A 102 25.44 -9.95 10.46
C CYS A 102 24.42 -10.89 11.10
N GLN A 103 24.36 -10.95 12.43
CA GLN A 103 23.41 -11.81 13.12
C GLN A 103 21.96 -11.33 12.91
N PRO A 104 20.93 -12.18 13.08
CA PRO A 104 19.54 -11.79 12.83
C PRO A 104 19.06 -10.60 13.68
N GLN A 105 19.50 -10.51 14.93
CA GLN A 105 19.22 -9.35 15.79
C GLN A 105 20.06 -8.11 15.45
N GLY A 106 20.87 -8.16 14.40
CA GLY A 106 21.82 -7.12 14.10
C GLY A 106 22.92 -7.03 15.15
N ASP A 107 23.30 -5.81 15.49
CA ASP A 107 24.17 -5.51 16.64
C ASP A 107 23.41 -5.07 17.89
N ALA A 108 22.08 -5.23 17.89
CA ALA A 108 21.28 -4.91 19.07
C ALA A 108 21.64 -5.86 20.23
N THR A 109 21.91 -5.25 21.38
CA THR A 109 22.10 -5.91 22.67
C THR A 109 21.05 -5.40 23.67
N PRO A 110 20.82 -6.10 24.79
CA PRO A 110 19.89 -5.64 25.83
C PRO A 110 20.20 -4.24 26.38
N THR A 111 21.42 -3.74 26.19
CA THR A 111 21.89 -2.42 26.64
C THR A 111 22.06 -1.42 25.51
N SER A 112 21.94 -1.84 24.25
CA SER A 112 22.02 -0.94 23.11
C SER A 112 20.71 -0.18 22.87
N ASN A 113 20.75 0.83 22.00
CA ASN A 113 19.53 1.51 21.55
C ASN A 113 18.76 0.70 20.49
N GLY A 114 19.37 -0.31 19.87
CA GLY A 114 18.72 -1.15 18.87
C GLY A 114 17.66 -2.09 19.45
N ASP A 115 16.69 -2.46 18.63
CA ASP A 115 15.60 -3.35 19.01
C ASP A 115 15.83 -4.77 18.47
N ILE A 116 16.12 -5.70 19.39
CA ILE A 116 16.40 -7.11 19.07
C ILE A 116 15.23 -7.77 18.33
N ASP A 117 13.99 -7.51 18.75
CA ASP A 117 12.81 -8.17 18.20
C ASP A 117 12.48 -7.60 16.81
N LEU A 118 12.57 -6.27 16.65
CA LEU A 118 12.42 -5.61 15.36
C LEU A 118 13.48 -6.12 14.36
N ASN A 119 14.75 -6.11 14.75
CA ASN A 119 15.86 -6.49 13.86
C ASN A 119 15.71 -7.93 13.37
N ARG A 120 15.29 -8.86 14.25
CA ARG A 120 15.02 -10.24 13.85
C ARG A 120 13.92 -10.32 12.80
N LEU A 121 12.83 -9.56 12.94
CA LEU A 121 11.78 -9.56 11.92
C LEU A 121 12.25 -8.92 10.61
N LYS A 122 13.05 -7.85 10.66
CA LYS A 122 13.66 -7.21 9.49
C LYS A 122 14.56 -8.18 8.70
N ASN A 123 15.37 -8.97 9.39
CA ASN A 123 16.37 -9.88 8.80
C ASN A 123 15.88 -11.29 8.45
N ARG A 124 14.58 -11.56 8.52
CA ARG A 124 14.06 -12.88 8.14
C ARG A 124 14.24 -13.14 6.64
N VAL A 125 14.42 -14.40 6.23
CA VAL A 125 14.65 -14.77 4.82
C VAL A 125 13.69 -15.85 4.32
N ASP A 126 12.72 -16.24 5.14
CA ASP A 126 11.75 -17.28 4.80
C ASP A 126 10.64 -16.78 3.88
N GLU A 127 10.10 -17.74 3.12
CA GLU A 127 8.93 -17.63 2.26
C GLU A 127 7.63 -17.79 3.05
N GLY A 128 6.53 -17.24 2.51
CA GLY A 128 5.20 -17.36 3.11
C GLY A 128 4.10 -17.63 2.09
N ASP A 129 2.95 -18.10 2.58
CA ASP A 129 1.71 -18.17 1.80
C ASP A 129 1.10 -16.75 1.69
N PHE A 130 1.66 -15.96 0.77
CA PHE A 130 1.37 -14.53 0.63
C PHE A 130 -0.10 -14.26 0.33
N LYS A 131 -0.76 -13.54 1.24
CA LYS A 131 -2.15 -13.13 1.10
C LYS A 131 -2.24 -11.81 0.34
N ALA A 132 -3.02 -11.78 -0.73
CA ALA A 132 -3.27 -10.56 -1.48
C ALA A 132 -4.00 -9.55 -0.58
N THR A 133 -3.48 -8.33 -0.53
CA THR A 133 -4.12 -7.20 0.16
C THR A 133 -3.86 -5.91 -0.62
N THR A 134 -4.53 -4.83 -0.24
CA THR A 134 -4.37 -3.52 -0.88
C THR A 134 -3.54 -2.59 0.00
N ILE A 135 -2.88 -1.61 -0.62
CA ILE A 135 -2.17 -0.56 0.11
C ILE A 135 -3.12 0.19 1.05
N ASN A 136 -4.37 0.42 0.63
CA ASN A 136 -5.39 1.04 1.46
C ASN A 136 -5.74 0.20 2.71
N SER A 137 -5.73 -1.12 2.60
CA SER A 137 -5.92 -2.01 3.77
C SER A 137 -4.81 -1.80 4.81
N ILE A 138 -3.56 -1.65 4.36
CA ILE A 138 -2.40 -1.42 5.24
C ILE A 138 -2.43 -0.01 5.84
N LEU A 139 -2.80 1.00 5.03
CA LEU A 139 -2.97 2.38 5.50
C LEU A 139 -4.05 2.50 6.58
N ALA A 140 -5.06 1.64 6.54
CA ALA A 140 -6.13 1.60 7.54
C ALA A 140 -5.75 0.89 8.85
N LEU A 141 -4.59 0.22 8.92
CA LEU A 141 -4.15 -0.44 10.14
C LEU A 141 -3.83 0.58 11.22
N GLU A 142 -4.42 0.36 12.39
CA GLU A 142 -4.22 1.25 13.52
C GLU A 142 -2.82 1.09 14.14
N LYS A 143 -2.38 2.17 14.76
CA LYS A 143 -1.14 2.24 15.52
C LYS A 143 -1.46 2.46 16.99
N PRO A 144 -1.07 1.56 17.92
CA PRO A 144 -1.31 1.79 19.33
C PRO A 144 -0.64 3.07 19.86
N VAL A 145 -1.23 3.66 20.90
CA VAL A 145 -0.65 4.84 21.56
C VAL A 145 0.58 4.43 22.37
N GLY A 146 1.63 5.25 22.32
CA GLY A 146 2.79 5.12 23.21
C GLY A 146 3.85 4.08 22.82
N VAL A 147 3.77 3.48 21.62
CA VAL A 147 4.74 2.48 21.11
C VAL A 147 5.90 3.09 20.30
N CYS A 148 5.71 4.29 19.75
CA CYS A 148 6.68 4.95 18.87
C CYS A 148 8.01 5.24 19.57
N ASN A 149 9.11 5.03 18.86
CA ASN A 149 10.49 5.27 19.31
C ASN A 149 10.81 4.57 20.64
N LYS A 150 10.21 3.40 20.89
CA LYS A 150 10.49 2.57 22.06
C LYS A 150 10.72 1.14 21.62
N ASN A 151 11.79 0.54 22.12
CA ASN A 151 12.05 -0.88 21.92
C ASN A 151 10.84 -1.70 22.38
N ARG A 152 10.54 -2.76 21.63
CA ARG A 152 9.44 -3.70 21.81
C ARG A 152 9.44 -4.35 23.18
N SER A 153 10.61 -4.55 23.78
CA SER A 153 10.75 -5.02 25.16
C SER A 153 10.12 -4.09 26.22
N LYS A 154 9.82 -2.83 25.87
CA LYS A 154 9.18 -1.83 26.74
C LYS A 154 7.66 -1.70 26.50
N TRP A 155 7.10 -2.43 25.55
CA TRP A 155 5.66 -2.39 25.28
C TRP A 155 4.89 -3.18 26.32
N ASN A 156 3.69 -2.71 26.65
CA ASN A 156 2.79 -3.49 27.48
C ASN A 156 2.07 -4.57 26.64
N PRO A 157 1.50 -5.62 27.28
CA PRO A 157 0.85 -6.70 26.54
C PRO A 157 -0.24 -6.25 25.57
N THR A 158 -1.08 -5.26 25.94
CA THR A 158 -2.14 -4.76 25.05
C THR A 158 -1.58 -4.09 23.79
N GLN A 159 -0.48 -3.35 23.91
CA GLN A 159 0.21 -2.77 22.75
C GLN A 159 0.79 -3.86 21.86
N THR A 160 1.43 -4.86 22.47
CA THR A 160 1.99 -6.02 21.79
C THR A 160 0.91 -6.78 21.03
N ASP A 161 -0.19 -7.15 21.67
CA ASP A 161 -1.30 -7.88 21.06
C ASP A 161 -1.93 -7.11 19.88
N ALA A 162 -2.10 -5.80 20.05
CA ALA A 162 -2.67 -4.94 19.02
C ALA A 162 -1.83 -4.88 17.73
N ILE A 163 -0.50 -5.04 17.84
CA ILE A 163 0.41 -5.11 16.69
C ILE A 163 0.52 -6.55 16.19
N GLN A 164 0.70 -7.52 17.10
CA GLN A 164 0.91 -8.92 16.78
C GLN A 164 -0.27 -9.57 16.06
N GLN A 165 -1.49 -9.03 16.15
CA GLN A 165 -2.61 -9.52 15.34
C GLN A 165 -2.33 -9.38 13.83
N PHE A 166 -1.60 -8.35 13.39
CA PHE A 166 -1.28 -8.09 11.98
C PHE A 166 0.16 -8.43 11.61
N GLU A 167 1.12 -8.03 12.45
CA GLU A 167 2.55 -8.18 12.19
C GLU A 167 2.96 -9.63 11.93
N GLY A 168 3.87 -9.84 10.98
CA GLY A 168 4.32 -11.16 10.57
C GLY A 168 3.37 -11.88 9.60
N THR A 169 2.34 -11.20 9.10
CA THR A 169 1.48 -11.74 8.03
C THR A 169 2.22 -11.66 6.69
N PRO A 170 2.41 -12.79 5.97
CA PRO A 170 2.95 -12.76 4.62
C PRO A 170 1.90 -12.21 3.68
N ILE A 171 2.21 -11.12 2.99
CA ILE A 171 1.30 -10.43 2.10
C ILE A 171 1.90 -10.18 0.74
N VAL A 172 1.03 -9.97 -0.24
CA VAL A 172 1.38 -9.44 -1.54
C VAL A 172 0.54 -8.22 -1.86
N ILE A 173 1.19 -7.13 -2.24
CA ILE A 173 0.55 -5.88 -2.65
C ILE A 173 0.89 -5.55 -4.09
N GLU A 174 -0.01 -4.84 -4.77
CA GLU A 174 0.23 -4.29 -6.10
C GLU A 174 0.18 -2.76 -6.05
N GLY A 175 1.02 -2.09 -6.85
CA GLY A 175 1.09 -0.64 -6.83
C GLY A 175 2.06 -0.07 -7.87
N PHE A 176 2.58 1.11 -7.58
CA PHE A 176 3.56 1.83 -8.39
C PHE A 176 4.68 2.38 -7.51
N LEU A 177 5.90 2.42 -8.03
CA LEU A 177 7.02 3.03 -7.33
C LEU A 177 6.95 4.56 -7.38
N ALA A 178 7.14 5.21 -6.24
CA ALA A 178 7.39 6.64 -6.20
C ALA A 178 8.81 6.97 -6.71
N LEU A 179 8.96 8.09 -7.41
CA LEU A 179 10.26 8.70 -7.65
C LEU A 179 10.64 9.60 -6.48
N VAL A 180 11.85 9.43 -5.95
CA VAL A 180 12.38 10.21 -4.83
C VAL A 180 13.67 10.91 -5.22
N LYS A 181 13.87 12.10 -4.67
CA LYS A 181 15.07 12.90 -4.92
C LYS A 181 16.23 12.39 -4.05
N ASN A 182 17.26 11.87 -4.70
CA ASN A 182 18.51 11.46 -4.09
C ASN A 182 19.63 12.33 -4.69
N GLY A 183 20.03 13.37 -3.96
CA GLY A 183 20.90 14.42 -4.49
C GLY A 183 20.23 15.16 -5.66
N SER A 184 20.86 15.14 -6.84
CA SER A 184 20.30 15.73 -8.07
C SER A 184 19.43 14.76 -8.88
N ALA A 185 19.41 13.47 -8.55
CA ALA A 185 18.71 12.45 -9.33
C ALA A 185 17.33 12.11 -8.75
N LEU A 186 16.41 11.72 -9.63
CA LEU A 186 15.17 11.03 -9.26
C LEU A 186 15.35 9.52 -9.42
N GLN A 187 15.13 8.79 -8.33
CA GLN A 187 15.35 7.35 -8.24
C GLN A 187 14.10 6.63 -7.70
N GLY A 188 13.93 5.36 -8.06
CA GLY A 188 12.79 4.52 -7.64
C GLY A 188 12.93 3.90 -6.25
N GLY A 189 13.94 4.31 -5.48
CA GLY A 189 14.27 3.85 -4.14
C GLY A 189 15.50 4.61 -3.63
N ARG A 190 15.84 4.43 -2.35
CA ARG A 190 17.00 5.03 -1.70
C ARG A 190 17.73 3.96 -0.88
N LYS A 191 19.05 4.08 -0.74
CA LYS A 191 19.79 3.31 0.27
C LYS A 191 19.59 3.98 1.63
N GLU A 192 19.17 3.22 2.64
CA GLU A 192 19.12 3.74 3.99
C GLU A 192 20.50 3.97 4.61
N GLY A 193 20.49 4.64 5.76
CA GLY A 193 21.66 4.87 6.60
C GLY A 193 22.15 3.60 7.31
N GLN A 194 22.96 3.80 8.35
CA GLN A 194 23.41 2.71 9.22
C GLN A 194 22.28 2.34 10.16
N GLU A 195 21.92 1.07 10.15
CA GLU A 195 20.84 0.53 10.97
C GLU A 195 21.35 -0.64 11.80
N SER A 196 20.78 -0.78 12.98
CA SER A 196 21.18 -1.84 13.92
C SER A 196 20.94 -3.23 13.34
N CYS A 197 19.82 -3.46 12.62
CA CYS A 197 19.52 -4.72 11.93
C CYS A 197 20.66 -5.16 11.00
N ASN A 198 21.38 -4.21 10.40
CA ASN A 198 22.49 -4.46 9.48
C ASN A 198 23.86 -4.26 10.13
N CYS A 199 23.94 -4.40 11.45
CA CYS A 199 25.17 -4.25 12.24
C CYS A 199 25.88 -2.90 12.03
N HIS A 200 25.10 -1.85 11.70
CA HIS A 200 25.59 -0.53 11.29
C HIS A 200 26.68 -0.57 10.19
N GLY A 201 26.69 -1.60 9.34
CA GLY A 201 27.65 -1.73 8.25
C GLY A 201 27.58 -0.54 7.28
N ASP A 202 28.73 -0.04 6.83
CA ASP A 202 28.78 1.15 5.95
C ASP A 202 28.66 0.83 4.45
N GLU A 203 29.11 -0.37 4.07
CA GLU A 203 29.18 -0.77 2.68
C GLU A 203 27.79 -0.96 2.06
N ASP A 204 27.71 -0.84 0.73
CA ASP A 204 26.44 -0.98 -0.01
C ASP A 204 25.71 -2.27 0.32
N GLN A 205 26.45 -3.36 0.51
CA GLN A 205 25.87 -4.66 0.81
C GLN A 205 25.13 -4.69 2.16
N PHE A 206 25.38 -3.78 3.09
CA PHE A 206 24.72 -3.69 4.39
C PHE A 206 23.60 -2.65 4.45
N ARG A 207 23.18 -2.11 3.30
CA ARG A 207 22.11 -1.09 3.23
C ARG A 207 20.79 -1.71 2.78
N ASP A 208 19.73 -1.45 3.54
CA ASP A 208 18.36 -1.63 3.07
C ASP A 208 18.11 -0.71 1.87
N PHE A 209 17.33 -1.17 0.90
CA PHE A 209 16.75 -0.27 -0.10
C PHE A 209 15.34 0.12 0.36
N HIS A 210 15.20 1.38 0.74
CA HIS A 210 13.94 2.03 1.06
C HIS A 210 13.15 2.34 -0.20
N ILE A 211 11.95 1.80 -0.30
CA ILE A 211 11.11 1.90 -1.49
C ILE A 211 9.70 2.32 -1.07
N TRP A 212 9.15 3.33 -1.74
CA TRP A 212 7.78 3.79 -1.49
C TRP A 212 6.85 3.25 -2.57
N VAL A 213 5.87 2.44 -2.14
CA VAL A 213 4.85 1.89 -3.03
C VAL A 213 3.57 2.68 -2.87
N LEU A 214 3.08 3.21 -3.99
CA LEU A 214 1.87 4.01 -4.11
C LEU A 214 0.72 3.17 -4.70
N PRO A 215 -0.54 3.41 -4.31
CA PRO A 215 -1.69 2.78 -4.95
C PRO A 215 -1.84 3.24 -6.41
N GLU A 216 -1.36 4.44 -6.73
CA GLU A 216 -1.43 5.06 -8.05
C GLU A 216 -0.16 5.86 -8.35
N LYS A 217 0.22 6.01 -9.62
CA LYS A 217 1.52 6.58 -10.07
C LYS A 217 1.87 7.96 -9.49
N ASN A 218 0.87 8.77 -9.18
CA ASN A 218 1.04 10.15 -8.74
C ASN A 218 0.39 10.42 -7.37
N ALA A 219 0.05 9.38 -6.62
CA ALA A 219 -0.51 9.56 -5.28
C ALA A 219 0.50 10.27 -4.36
N ASN A 220 0.01 11.02 -3.37
CA ASN A 220 0.87 11.71 -2.43
C ASN A 220 1.60 10.68 -1.55
N ARG A 221 2.93 10.68 -1.65
CA ARG A 221 3.80 9.75 -0.90
C ARG A 221 3.59 9.84 0.61
N GLY A 222 3.50 11.04 1.17
CA GLY A 222 3.35 11.27 2.61
C GLY A 222 2.02 10.81 3.19
N THR A 223 1.00 10.54 2.38
CA THR A 223 -0.32 10.13 2.88
C THR A 223 -0.77 8.77 2.35
N SER A 224 -0.17 8.29 1.27
CA SER A 224 -0.71 7.15 0.52
C SER A 224 0.31 6.06 0.25
N SER A 225 1.57 6.21 0.67
CA SER A 225 2.57 5.17 0.45
C SER A 225 2.67 4.19 1.63
N VAL A 226 2.97 2.94 1.28
CA VAL A 226 3.54 1.94 2.18
C VAL A 226 5.01 1.82 1.82
N VAL A 227 5.88 1.82 2.84
CA VAL A 227 7.30 1.54 2.67
C VAL A 227 7.50 0.05 2.54
N VAL A 228 8.35 -0.35 1.61
CA VAL A 228 8.83 -1.72 1.48
C VAL A 228 10.34 -1.69 1.43
N GLU A 229 10.99 -2.65 2.06
CA GLU A 229 12.45 -2.68 2.16
C GLU A 229 13.03 -3.97 1.63
N MET A 230 13.95 -3.83 0.66
CA MET A 230 14.79 -4.94 0.20
C MET A 230 15.99 -5.05 1.13
N THR A 231 15.94 -6.00 2.05
CA THR A 231 16.95 -6.15 3.08
C THR A 231 18.22 -6.85 2.60
N PRO A 232 19.42 -6.52 3.13
CA PRO A 232 20.67 -7.14 2.75
C PRO A 232 20.70 -8.67 2.65
N PRO A 233 20.27 -9.47 3.67
CA PRO A 233 20.28 -10.92 3.54
C PRO A 233 19.52 -11.42 2.31
N VAL A 234 18.35 -10.84 2.02
CA VAL A 234 17.53 -11.23 0.86
C VAL A 234 18.16 -10.70 -0.43
N ARG A 235 18.49 -9.41 -0.50
CA ARG A 235 19.06 -8.76 -1.69
C ARG A 235 20.35 -9.41 -2.17
N SER A 236 21.15 -9.99 -1.27
CA SER A 236 22.35 -10.75 -1.63
C SER A 236 22.10 -11.90 -2.61
N LYS A 237 20.86 -12.42 -2.65
CA LYS A 237 20.39 -13.51 -3.53
C LYS A 237 19.69 -13.00 -4.79
N HIS A 238 19.48 -11.69 -4.91
CA HIS A 238 18.80 -11.03 -6.02
C HIS A 238 19.70 -9.96 -6.67
N PRO A 239 20.68 -10.34 -7.50
CA PRO A 239 21.67 -9.40 -8.06
C PRO A 239 21.06 -8.31 -8.97
N THR A 240 19.84 -8.51 -9.45
CA THR A 240 19.07 -7.56 -10.27
C THR A 240 18.34 -6.50 -9.44
N TRP A 241 18.21 -6.70 -8.13
CA TRP A 241 17.65 -5.73 -7.20
C TRP A 241 18.64 -4.60 -6.98
N THR A 242 18.57 -3.60 -7.85
CA THR A 242 19.41 -2.40 -7.83
C THR A 242 18.55 -1.15 -7.84
N ILE A 243 19.04 -0.06 -7.25
CA ILE A 243 18.40 1.27 -7.36
C ILE A 243 18.19 1.67 -8.82
N LYS A 244 19.08 1.24 -9.73
CA LYS A 244 18.93 1.47 -11.18
C LYS A 244 17.69 0.77 -11.72
N SER A 245 17.52 -0.53 -11.47
CA SER A 245 16.35 -1.31 -11.89
C SER A 245 15.06 -0.71 -11.34
N LEU A 246 15.02 -0.38 -10.05
CA LEU A 246 13.88 0.28 -9.41
C LEU A 246 13.57 1.64 -10.06
N SER A 247 14.62 2.40 -10.40
CA SER A 247 14.46 3.69 -11.09
C SER A 247 13.89 3.54 -12.50
N GLU A 248 14.28 2.51 -13.24
CA GLU A 248 13.72 2.22 -14.57
C GLU A 248 12.24 1.82 -14.49
N ILE A 249 11.87 1.01 -13.49
CA ILE A 249 10.49 0.63 -13.20
C ILE A 249 9.65 1.87 -12.86
N ALA A 250 10.14 2.71 -11.94
CA ALA A 250 9.46 3.93 -11.51
C ALA A 250 9.29 4.93 -12.66
N LYS A 251 10.35 5.19 -13.45
CA LYS A 251 10.31 6.10 -14.62
C LYS A 251 9.40 5.59 -15.72
N GLY A 252 9.35 4.27 -15.92
CA GLY A 252 8.40 3.64 -16.85
C GLY A 252 6.96 3.66 -16.34
N GLY A 253 6.73 4.02 -15.07
CA GLY A 253 5.43 3.95 -14.42
C GLY A 253 4.85 2.54 -14.49
N ARG A 254 5.69 1.50 -14.39
CA ARG A 254 5.23 0.12 -14.46
C ARG A 254 4.50 -0.25 -13.18
N ARG A 255 3.45 -1.06 -13.32
CA ARG A 255 2.80 -1.66 -12.15
C ARG A 255 3.75 -2.69 -11.56
N ILE A 256 3.83 -2.72 -10.24
CA ILE A 256 4.63 -3.68 -9.49
C ILE A 256 3.75 -4.55 -8.62
N ARG A 257 4.30 -5.69 -8.23
CA ARG A 257 3.78 -6.58 -7.22
C ARG A 257 4.92 -6.92 -6.26
N VAL A 258 4.66 -6.79 -4.97
CA VAL A 258 5.66 -6.96 -3.91
C VAL A 258 5.12 -7.96 -2.92
N SER A 259 5.85 -9.04 -2.70
CA SER A 259 5.56 -10.04 -1.68
C SER A 259 6.57 -9.94 -0.56
N GLY A 260 6.09 -9.97 0.68
CA GLY A 260 6.95 -9.84 1.85
C GLY A 260 6.17 -9.97 3.14
N TRP A 261 6.82 -9.55 4.23
CA TRP A 261 6.28 -9.68 5.57
C TRP A 261 5.78 -8.33 6.09
N LEU A 262 4.51 -8.26 6.51
CA LEU A 262 4.01 -7.07 7.18
C LEU A 262 4.77 -6.87 8.50
N LEU A 263 5.34 -5.69 8.69
CA LEU A 263 6.14 -5.31 9.85
C LEU A 263 5.69 -3.94 10.37
N PHE A 264 5.68 -3.79 11.70
CA PHE A 264 5.41 -2.50 12.34
C PHE A 264 6.73 -1.81 12.71
N ASP A 265 7.17 -0.79 11.96
CA ASP A 265 8.43 -0.12 12.27
C ASP A 265 8.23 1.07 13.20
N GLN A 266 8.25 0.80 14.50
CA GLN A 266 8.04 1.80 15.55
C GLN A 266 9.06 2.96 15.54
N GLU A 267 10.21 2.80 14.88
CA GLU A 267 11.29 3.78 14.81
C GLU A 267 10.96 4.91 13.81
N HIS A 268 9.96 4.68 12.94
CA HIS A 268 9.60 5.60 11.87
C HIS A 268 8.22 6.27 12.05
N CYS A 269 7.67 6.26 13.26
CA CYS A 269 6.42 6.96 13.53
C CYS A 269 6.43 8.45 13.16
N SER A 270 7.58 9.14 13.28
CA SER A 270 7.70 10.56 12.97
C SER A 270 7.63 10.89 11.48
N GLU A 271 7.73 9.87 10.62
CA GLU A 271 7.73 9.96 9.16
C GLU A 271 6.33 9.85 8.54
N VAL A 272 5.35 9.36 9.31
CA VAL A 272 3.95 9.25 8.90
C VAL A 272 3.38 10.65 8.64
N GLY A 273 2.75 10.85 7.48
CA GLY A 273 2.24 12.15 7.05
C GLY A 273 3.28 13.05 6.40
N LYS A 274 4.57 12.67 6.42
CA LYS A 274 5.68 13.44 5.82
C LYS A 274 6.25 12.73 4.61
N SER A 275 6.87 11.58 4.84
CA SER A 275 7.54 10.80 3.81
C SER A 275 6.80 9.52 3.48
N ARG A 276 5.91 9.04 4.37
CA ARG A 276 5.14 7.79 4.21
C ARG A 276 3.72 7.90 4.75
N GLY A 277 2.80 7.08 4.23
CA GLY A 277 1.38 7.10 4.64
C GLY A 277 1.08 6.33 5.91
N THR A 278 1.93 5.37 6.30
CA THR A 278 1.75 4.52 7.48
C THR A 278 3.11 4.12 8.06
N VAL A 279 3.08 3.67 9.31
CA VAL A 279 4.22 3.09 10.03
C VAL A 279 4.41 1.59 9.74
N TRP A 280 3.38 0.97 9.15
CA TRP A 280 3.43 -0.41 8.70
C TRP A 280 4.19 -0.52 7.38
N GLU A 281 5.01 -1.56 7.26
CA GLU A 281 5.91 -1.77 6.12
C GLU A 281 5.82 -3.20 5.61
N LEU A 282 6.29 -3.45 4.39
CA LEU A 282 6.74 -4.80 4.01
C LEU A 282 8.25 -4.87 4.21
N HIS A 283 8.66 -5.46 5.33
CA HIS A 283 10.06 -5.67 5.65
C HIS A 283 10.23 -7.08 6.23
N PRO A 284 10.96 -7.98 5.55
CA PRO A 284 11.61 -7.78 4.26
C PRO A 284 10.68 -8.05 3.07
N VAL A 285 11.03 -7.44 1.93
CA VAL A 285 10.58 -7.88 0.61
C VAL A 285 11.26 -9.21 0.29
N ILE A 286 10.46 -10.21 -0.06
CA ILE A 286 10.89 -11.54 -0.47
C ILE A 286 10.81 -11.71 -1.99
N LYS A 287 9.75 -11.19 -2.61
CA LYS A 287 9.58 -11.22 -4.06
C LYS A 287 9.22 -9.85 -4.60
N PHE A 288 9.82 -9.48 -5.73
CA PHE A 288 9.52 -8.23 -6.43
C PHE A 288 9.28 -8.48 -7.91
N GLU A 289 8.11 -8.12 -8.40
CA GLU A 289 7.69 -8.35 -9.77
C GLU A 289 7.23 -7.04 -10.42
N GLN A 290 7.46 -6.92 -11.73
CA GLN A 290 6.95 -5.82 -12.56
C GLN A 290 6.04 -6.35 -13.67
N PHE A 291 5.02 -5.59 -14.00
CA PHE A 291 4.09 -5.94 -15.07
C PHE A 291 4.59 -5.44 -16.42
N ILE A 292 4.94 -6.37 -17.32
CA ILE A 292 5.47 -6.11 -18.66
C ILE A 292 4.70 -6.99 -19.66
N ASP A 293 4.20 -6.38 -20.74
CA ASP A 293 3.55 -7.08 -21.86
C ASP A 293 2.43 -8.05 -21.44
N GLY A 294 1.64 -7.66 -20.43
CA GLY A 294 0.53 -8.47 -19.94
C GLY A 294 0.90 -9.55 -18.92
N GLN A 295 2.17 -9.62 -18.50
CA GLN A 295 2.67 -10.65 -17.58
C GLN A 295 3.43 -10.04 -16.40
N TRP A 296 3.35 -10.72 -15.25
CA TRP A 296 4.23 -10.46 -14.12
C TRP A 296 5.58 -11.10 -14.39
N LYS A 297 6.63 -10.30 -14.31
CA LYS A 297 8.02 -10.75 -14.42
C LYS A 297 8.75 -10.39 -13.15
N GLU A 298 9.37 -11.38 -12.53
CA GLU A 298 10.25 -11.19 -11.39
C GLU A 298 11.43 -10.30 -11.80
N LEU A 299 11.83 -9.42 -10.89
CA LEU A 299 12.98 -8.55 -11.07
C LEU A 299 14.27 -9.30 -10.74
#